data_AF-A0A517N7E2-F1
#
_entry.id   AF-A0A517N7E2-F1
#
_cell.length_a   1.000
_cell.length_b   1.000
_cell.length_c   1.000
_cell.angle_alpha   90.00
_cell.angle_beta   90.00
_cell.angle_gamma   90.00
#
_symmetry.space_group_name_H-M   'P 1'
#
loop_
_entity.id
_entity.type
_entity.pdbx_description
1 polymer ?
#
loop_
_entity_poly.entity_id
_entity_poly.type
_entity_poly.pdbx_seq_one_letter_code
_entity_poly.pdbx_strand_id
1 'polypeptide(L)'
;MESTLRYIAIALLVLPFASCRSISQSRLRADNQDEMLTAVRTVVPIGTSIGAARAQMEHSGFDCKVIENGSFSEDPGFIGSDREYRNVDNANFLECRRNESAGLLVSHLWTVAIVYDDDDTVSDVLVLHRMEGP
;
A
#
# COMPACT_ATOMS: atom_id res chain seq x y z
N MET A 1 28.46 -54.10 39.13
CA MET A 1 27.15 -54.46 38.55
C MET A 1 26.14 -53.44 39.04
N GLU A 2 25.47 -52.78 38.09
CA GLU A 2 24.10 -52.26 38.20
C GLU A 2 23.85 -51.10 39.21
N SER A 3 23.17 -50.00 38.92
CA SER A 3 22.47 -49.51 37.73
C SER A 3 22.16 -48.03 37.95
N THR A 4 22.39 -47.22 36.92
CA THR A 4 21.98 -45.82 36.76
C THR A 4 20.48 -45.70 36.49
N LEU A 5 19.67 -45.14 37.39
CA LEU A 5 18.26 -44.80 37.15
C LEU A 5 17.79 -43.83 38.25
N ARG A 6 17.13 -42.68 38.07
CA ARG A 6 16.59 -41.92 36.93
C ARG A 6 16.40 -40.49 37.46
N TYR A 7 16.98 -39.50 36.80
CA TYR A 7 16.66 -38.09 37.03
C TYR A 7 15.21 -37.85 36.62
N ILE A 8 14.36 -37.45 37.58
CA ILE A 8 13.00 -37.01 37.32
C ILE A 8 13.10 -35.62 36.69
N ALA A 9 13.10 -35.61 35.35
CA ALA A 9 13.05 -34.42 34.54
C ALA A 9 11.65 -33.79 34.66
N ILE A 10 11.51 -32.81 35.54
CA ILE A 10 10.36 -31.90 35.54
C ILE A 10 10.64 -30.87 34.44
N ALA A 11 10.32 -31.25 33.20
CA ALA A 11 10.28 -30.35 32.07
C ALA A 11 9.06 -29.42 32.23
N LEU A 12 9.28 -28.25 32.83
CA LEU A 12 8.29 -27.17 32.85
C LEU A 12 8.07 -26.70 31.40
N LEU A 13 6.88 -26.99 30.90
CA LEU A 13 6.34 -26.58 29.60
C LEU A 13 6.40 -25.05 29.45
N VAL A 14 7.40 -24.55 28.72
CA VAL A 14 7.34 -23.21 28.13
C VAL A 14 6.47 -23.35 26.88
N LEU A 15 5.18 -23.07 27.00
CA LEU A 15 4.29 -22.91 25.83
C LEU A 15 4.71 -21.61 25.11
N PRO A 16 5.31 -21.66 23.91
CA PRO A 16 5.37 -20.47 23.09
C PRO A 16 3.94 -20.20 22.64
N PHE A 17 3.33 -19.13 23.14
CA PHE A 17 2.17 -18.53 22.50
C PHE A 17 2.63 -17.99 21.14
N ALA A 18 2.80 -18.89 20.17
CA ALA A 18 2.87 -18.59 18.76
C ALA A 18 1.49 -18.05 18.36
N SER A 19 1.25 -16.80 18.73
CA SER A 19 0.19 -15.99 18.15
C SER A 19 0.61 -15.73 16.71
N CYS A 20 0.42 -16.71 15.84
CA CYS A 20 0.24 -16.48 14.42
C CYS A 20 -1.06 -15.69 14.28
N ARG A 21 -1.04 -14.40 14.63
CA ARG A 21 -2.00 -13.46 14.08
C ARG A 21 -1.62 -13.42 12.61
N SER A 22 -2.29 -14.24 11.80
CA SER A 22 -2.47 -13.92 10.39
C SER A 22 -3.12 -12.55 10.38
N ILE A 23 -2.27 -11.53 10.38
CA ILE A 23 -2.64 -10.16 10.05
C ILE A 23 -3.14 -10.30 8.63
N SER A 24 -4.45 -10.48 8.50
CA SER A 24 -5.16 -10.27 7.25
C SER A 24 -4.85 -8.84 6.87
N GLN A 25 -3.83 -8.64 6.02
CA GLN A 25 -3.53 -7.33 5.46
C GLN A 25 -4.83 -6.84 4.82
N SER A 26 -5.44 -5.82 5.42
CA SER A 26 -6.64 -5.21 4.89
C SER A 26 -6.25 -4.47 3.63
N ARG A 27 -6.28 -5.17 2.49
CA ARG A 27 -6.03 -4.55 1.19
C ARG A 27 -7.08 -3.47 0.97
N LEU A 28 -6.64 -2.26 0.65
CA LEU A 28 -7.54 -1.21 0.16
C LEU A 28 -8.25 -1.78 -1.07
N ARG A 29 -9.58 -1.83 -1.10
CA ARG A 29 -10.35 -2.32 -2.23
C ARG A 29 -11.09 -1.15 -2.84
N ALA A 30 -11.06 -1.07 -4.16
CA ALA A 30 -11.76 -0.04 -4.93
C ALA A 30 -12.02 -0.57 -6.34
N ASP A 31 -13.16 -0.22 -6.90
CA ASP A 31 -13.53 -0.63 -8.26
C ASP A 31 -13.20 0.48 -9.29
N ASN A 32 -12.98 1.71 -8.83
CA ASN A 32 -12.63 2.87 -9.65
C ASN A 32 -11.66 3.84 -8.95
N GLN A 33 -11.18 4.83 -9.69
CA GLN A 33 -10.22 5.84 -9.23
C GLN A 33 -10.68 6.63 -8.00
N ASP A 34 -11.96 7.03 -7.93
CA ASP A 34 -12.49 7.86 -6.85
C ASP A 34 -12.59 7.09 -5.53
N GLU A 35 -13.01 5.83 -5.61
CA GLU A 35 -13.03 4.93 -4.47
C GLU A 35 -11.61 4.69 -3.94
N MET A 36 -10.63 4.49 -4.82
CA MET A 36 -9.25 4.31 -4.40
C MET A 36 -8.69 5.60 -3.77
N LEU A 37 -8.96 6.77 -4.34
CA LEU A 37 -8.56 8.05 -3.77
C LEU A 37 -9.15 8.24 -2.36
N THR A 38 -10.44 7.93 -2.19
CA THR A 38 -11.12 8.01 -0.90
C THR A 38 -10.54 7.03 0.11
N ALA A 39 -10.28 5.79 -0.31
CA ALA A 39 -9.68 4.76 0.52
C ALA A 39 -8.28 5.15 0.98
N VAL A 40 -7.43 5.64 0.07
CA VAL A 40 -6.08 6.12 0.39
C VAL A 40 -6.14 7.30 1.34
N ARG A 41 -6.97 8.32 1.08
CA ARG A 41 -7.10 9.49 1.97
C ARG A 41 -7.61 9.15 3.37
N THR A 42 -8.34 8.04 3.50
CA THR A 42 -8.79 7.54 4.81
C THR A 42 -7.64 6.95 5.62
N VAL A 43 -6.70 6.25 4.98
CA VAL A 43 -5.56 5.61 5.66
C VAL A 43 -4.31 6.47 5.73
N VAL A 44 -4.15 7.40 4.78
CA VAL A 44 -3.11 8.42 4.72
C VAL A 44 -3.78 9.80 4.58
N PRO A 45 -4.24 10.38 5.70
CA PRO A 45 -4.75 11.75 5.71
C PRO A 45 -3.65 12.77 5.36
N ILE A 46 -4.06 13.94 4.87
CA ILE A 46 -3.18 15.11 4.70
C ILE A 46 -2.51 15.44 6.06
N GLY A 47 -1.22 15.79 6.02
CA GLY A 47 -0.38 16.03 7.21
C GLY A 47 0.25 14.77 7.81
N THR A 48 -0.05 13.57 7.29
CA THR A 48 0.66 12.35 7.67
C THR A 48 2.13 12.45 7.28
N SER A 49 3.07 11.96 8.09
CA SER A 49 4.48 11.93 7.68
C SER A 49 4.70 10.91 6.55
N ILE A 50 5.64 11.17 5.64
CA ILE A 50 5.92 10.26 4.52
C ILE A 50 6.35 8.87 4.98
N GLY A 51 7.08 8.75 6.09
CA GLY A 51 7.42 7.46 6.68
C GLY A 51 6.18 6.65 7.11
N ALA A 52 5.20 7.32 7.72
CA ALA A 52 3.95 6.66 8.12
C ALA A 52 3.06 6.35 6.90
N ALA A 53 2.97 7.27 5.93
CA ALA A 53 2.25 7.07 4.68
C ALA A 53 2.76 5.84 3.92
N ARG A 54 4.09 5.73 3.77
CA ARG A 54 4.75 4.55 3.18
C ARG A 54 4.35 3.27 3.89
N ALA A 55 4.49 3.24 5.22
CA ALA A 55 4.19 2.04 5.99
C ALA A 55 2.71 1.60 5.83
N GLN A 56 1.77 2.55 5.80
CA GLN A 56 0.34 2.24 5.59
C GLN A 56 0.06 1.71 4.18
N MET A 57 0.68 2.30 3.16
CA MET A 57 0.51 1.87 1.76
C MET A 57 1.15 0.48 1.51
N GLU A 58 2.36 0.26 2.02
CA GLU A 58 3.04 -1.04 1.94
C GLU A 58 2.28 -2.12 2.72
N HIS A 59 1.75 -1.77 3.90
CA HIS A 59 0.85 -2.66 4.65
C HIS A 59 -0.40 -3.03 3.85
N SER A 60 -0.91 -2.11 3.03
CA SER A 60 -2.05 -2.28 2.12
C SER A 60 -1.72 -3.02 0.82
N GLY A 61 -0.47 -3.47 0.66
CA GLY A 61 0.01 -4.27 -0.46
C GLY A 61 0.50 -3.46 -1.66
N PHE A 62 0.83 -2.18 -1.48
CA PHE A 62 1.49 -1.37 -2.51
C PHE A 62 3.01 -1.51 -2.42
N ASP A 63 3.69 -1.39 -3.56
CA ASP A 63 5.14 -1.18 -3.63
C ASP A 63 5.41 0.31 -3.82
N CYS A 64 6.20 0.92 -2.92
CA CYS A 64 6.34 2.37 -2.84
C CYS A 64 7.80 2.83 -3.01
N LYS A 65 8.02 3.83 -3.87
CA LYS A 65 9.32 4.47 -4.09
C LYS A 65 9.21 5.99 -4.07
N VAL A 66 10.27 6.64 -3.60
CA VAL A 66 10.36 8.11 -3.62
C VAL A 66 10.72 8.57 -5.01
N ILE A 67 10.02 9.60 -5.48
CA ILE A 67 10.30 10.32 -6.72
C ILE A 67 10.51 11.78 -6.36
N GLU A 68 11.67 12.32 -6.75
CA GLU A 68 12.03 13.72 -6.54
C GLU A 68 11.89 14.49 -7.84
N ASN A 69 11.38 15.71 -7.78
CA ASN A 69 11.17 16.62 -8.93
C ASN A 69 10.46 15.93 -10.12
N GLY A 70 9.51 15.05 -9.82
CA GLY A 70 8.78 14.29 -10.83
C GLY A 70 7.51 14.99 -11.29
N SER A 71 6.87 14.40 -12.29
CA SER A 71 5.50 14.75 -12.69
C SER A 71 4.59 13.53 -12.54
N PHE A 72 3.34 13.78 -12.19
CA PHE A 72 2.30 12.77 -12.10
C PHE A 72 0.98 13.30 -12.64
N SER A 73 0.26 12.48 -13.39
CA SER A 73 -1.07 12.81 -13.92
C SER A 73 -2.05 11.68 -13.62
N GLU A 74 -3.25 12.05 -13.20
CA GLU A 74 -4.37 11.13 -13.05
C GLU A 74 -4.94 10.68 -14.41
N ASP A 75 -4.53 11.32 -15.52
CA ASP A 75 -5.04 11.03 -16.86
C ASP A 75 -4.60 9.63 -17.34
N PRO A 76 -5.56 8.71 -17.60
CA PRO A 76 -5.26 7.40 -18.15
C PRO A 76 -4.91 7.42 -19.65
N GLY A 77 -5.10 8.54 -20.35
CA GLY A 77 -4.78 8.73 -21.77
C GLY A 77 -5.87 8.28 -22.74
N PHE A 78 -7.12 8.10 -22.27
CA PHE A 78 -8.25 7.69 -23.12
C PHE A 78 -8.93 8.90 -23.75
N ILE A 79 -9.07 8.87 -25.08
CA ILE A 79 -9.78 9.91 -25.85
C ILE A 79 -11.27 9.88 -25.47
N GLY A 80 -11.83 11.03 -25.05
CA GLY A 80 -13.26 11.19 -24.79
C GLY A 80 -13.70 11.06 -23.33
N SER A 81 -12.78 11.12 -22.37
CA SER A 81 -13.14 11.31 -20.97
C SER A 81 -13.39 12.79 -20.70
N ASP A 82 -14.64 13.14 -20.34
CA ASP A 82 -15.03 14.50 -19.94
C ASP A 82 -14.60 14.84 -18.50
N ARG A 83 -13.79 13.98 -17.87
CA ARG A 83 -13.35 14.14 -16.49
C ARG A 83 -12.19 15.14 -16.41
N GLU A 84 -12.24 16.01 -15.41
CA GLU A 84 -11.11 16.85 -15.04
C GLU A 84 -10.06 15.98 -14.32
N TYR A 85 -8.89 15.84 -14.94
CA TYR A 85 -7.76 15.10 -14.38
C TYR A 85 -6.80 16.06 -13.70
N ARG A 86 -6.38 15.72 -12.48
CA ARG A 86 -5.35 16.48 -11.78
C ARG A 86 -3.97 16.03 -12.23
N ASN A 87 -3.06 16.99 -12.27
CA ASN A 87 -1.65 16.76 -12.49
C ASN A 87 -0.83 17.55 -11.47
N VAL A 88 0.37 17.04 -11.19
CA VAL A 88 1.43 17.75 -10.47
C VAL A 88 2.69 17.68 -11.30
N ASP A 89 3.43 18.78 -11.33
CA ASP A 89 4.68 18.91 -12.07
C ASP A 89 5.78 19.42 -11.14
N ASN A 90 7.00 18.93 -11.33
CA ASN A 90 8.17 19.29 -10.54
C ASN A 90 7.92 19.16 -9.02
N ALA A 91 7.33 18.04 -8.60
CA ALA A 91 6.96 17.77 -7.21
C ALA A 91 7.69 16.54 -6.66
N ASN A 92 7.86 16.52 -5.34
CA ASN A 92 8.33 15.34 -4.62
C ASN A 92 7.12 14.50 -4.19
N PHE A 93 7.14 13.20 -4.49
CA PHE A 93 6.05 12.31 -4.13
C PHE A 93 6.52 10.88 -3.90
N LEU A 94 5.77 10.18 -3.04
CA LEU A 94 5.87 8.74 -2.90
C LEU A 94 4.96 8.09 -3.93
N GLU A 95 5.56 7.43 -4.93
CA GLU A 95 4.84 6.65 -5.93
C GLU A 95 4.61 5.24 -5.41
N CYS A 96 3.35 4.89 -5.18
CA CYS A 96 2.91 3.59 -4.69
C CYS A 96 2.11 2.85 -5.78
N ARG A 97 2.58 1.66 -6.17
CA ARG A 97 1.99 0.85 -7.24
C ARG A 97 1.41 -0.45 -6.71
N ARG A 98 0.28 -0.87 -7.27
CA ARG A 98 -0.30 -2.18 -7.00
C ARG A 98 -1.00 -2.74 -8.22
N ASN A 99 -0.70 -4.01 -8.53
CA ASN A 99 -1.41 -4.78 -9.54
C ASN A 99 -2.38 -5.75 -8.83
N GLU A 100 -3.63 -5.75 -9.26
CA GLU A 100 -4.70 -6.57 -8.70
C GLU A 100 -5.51 -7.24 -9.81
N SER A 101 -5.69 -8.55 -9.75
CA SER A 101 -6.48 -9.27 -10.74
C SER A 101 -7.96 -8.87 -10.67
N ALA A 102 -8.51 -8.45 -11.80
CA ALA A 102 -9.90 -8.02 -12.02
C ALA A 102 -10.75 -9.13 -12.68
N GLY A 103 -10.40 -10.41 -12.48
CA GLY A 103 -10.97 -11.54 -13.21
C GLY A 103 -9.88 -12.41 -13.85
N LEU A 104 -10.25 -13.23 -14.84
CA LEU A 104 -9.34 -14.23 -15.41
C LEU A 104 -8.27 -13.64 -16.35
N LEU A 105 -8.57 -12.51 -16.99
CA LEU A 105 -7.73 -11.89 -18.04
C LEU A 105 -7.55 -10.38 -17.90
N VAL A 106 -8.16 -9.76 -16.89
CA VAL A 106 -8.11 -8.31 -16.67
C VAL A 106 -7.41 -8.05 -15.35
N SER A 107 -6.59 -7.00 -15.30
CA SER A 107 -5.91 -6.54 -14.09
C SER A 107 -6.13 -5.04 -13.87
N HIS A 108 -6.40 -4.66 -12.62
CA HIS A 108 -6.34 -3.28 -12.17
C HIS A 108 -4.89 -2.91 -11.86
N LEU A 109 -4.41 -1.86 -12.53
CA LEU A 109 -3.14 -1.22 -12.26
C LEU A 109 -3.41 0.09 -11.52
N TRP A 110 -3.09 0.10 -10.23
CA TRP A 110 -3.18 1.28 -9.38
C TRP A 110 -1.80 1.93 -9.29
N THR A 111 -1.73 3.22 -9.58
CA THR A 111 -0.57 4.06 -9.26
C THR A 111 -1.06 5.24 -8.45
N VAL A 112 -0.52 5.40 -7.25
CA VAL A 112 -0.87 6.48 -6.32
C VAL A 112 0.36 7.35 -6.14
N ALA A 113 0.22 8.66 -6.33
CA ALA A 113 1.24 9.64 -5.96
C ALA A 113 0.81 10.35 -4.68
N ILE A 114 1.57 10.15 -3.61
CA ILE A 114 1.39 10.86 -2.34
C ILE A 114 2.40 12.01 -2.34
N VAL A 115 1.93 13.21 -2.65
CA VAL A 115 2.74 14.43 -2.72
C VAL A 115 3.03 14.89 -1.30
N TYR A 116 4.25 15.38 -1.07
CA TYR A 116 4.66 15.92 0.21
C TYR A 116 5.37 17.26 0.10
N ASP A 117 5.30 18.01 1.18
CA ASP A 117 5.99 19.30 1.34
C ASP A 117 7.41 19.13 1.90
N ASP A 118 8.09 20.26 2.10
CA ASP A 118 9.46 20.30 2.62
C ASP A 118 9.58 19.78 4.06
N ASP A 119 8.46 19.64 4.79
CA ASP A 119 8.41 19.09 6.14
C ASP A 119 8.21 17.55 6.15
N ASP A 120 8.33 16.90 4.98
CA ASP A 120 8.06 15.47 4.77
C ASP A 120 6.64 15.05 5.19
N THR A 121 5.66 15.95 5.03
CA THR A 121 4.26 15.67 5.32
C THR A 121 3.39 15.65 4.07
N VAL A 122 2.39 14.77 4.06
CA VAL A 122 1.49 14.60 2.91
C VAL A 122 0.70 15.87 2.66
N SER A 123 0.82 16.44 1.47
CA SER A 123 0.12 17.65 1.04
C SER A 123 -1.02 17.37 0.05
N ASP A 124 -0.87 16.36 -0.81
CA ASP A 124 -1.96 15.87 -1.68
C ASP A 124 -1.78 14.38 -2.02
N VAL A 125 -2.84 13.77 -2.53
CA VAL A 125 -2.88 12.40 -3.03
C VAL A 125 -3.54 12.41 -4.39
N LEU A 126 -2.86 11.85 -5.39
CA LEU A 126 -3.36 11.64 -6.74
C LEU A 126 -3.39 10.15 -7.03
N VAL A 127 -4.41 9.71 -7.78
CA VAL A 127 -4.59 8.29 -8.12
C VAL A 127 -4.79 8.14 -9.62
N LEU A 128 -4.00 7.28 -10.23
CA LEU A 128 -4.14 6.81 -11.59
C LEU A 128 -4.61 5.35 -11.57
N HIS A 129 -5.68 5.09 -12.31
CA HIS A 129 -6.22 3.75 -12.51
C HIS A 129 -6.14 3.39 -13.99
N ARG A 130 -5.52 2.24 -14.28
CA ARG A 130 -5.57 1.61 -15.61
C ARG A 130 -6.09 0.19 -15.49
N MET A 131 -6.71 -0.30 -16.54
CA MET A 131 -7.04 -1.71 -16.70
C MET A 131 -6.20 -2.28 -17.83
N GLU A 132 -5.62 -3.45 -17.61
CA GLU A 132 -4.87 -4.19 -18.63
C GLU A 132 -5.55 -5.53 -18.89
N GLY A 133 -5.77 -5.85 -20.17
CA GLY A 133 -6.39 -7.09 -20.63
C GLY A 133 -6.26 -7.21 -22.17
N PRO A 134 -6.48 -8.42 -22.73
CA PRO A 134 -6.42 -8.67 -24.17
C PRO A 134 -7.54 -8.01 -24.97
#